data_AF-R9JSN2-F1
#
_entry.id   AF-R9JSN2-F1
#
_cell.length_a   1.000
_cell.length_b   1.000
_cell.length_c   1.000
_cell.angle_alpha   90.00
_cell.angle_beta   90.00
_cell.angle_gamma   90.00
#
_symmetry.space_group_name_H-M   'P 1'
#
loop_
_entity.id
_entity.type
_entity.pdbx_description
1 polymer ?
#
loop_
_entity_poly.entity_id
_entity_poly.type
_entity_poly.pdbx_seq_one_letter_code
_entity_poly.pdbx_strand_id
1 'polypeptide(L)'
;MYNPFDKNLPIYTFSNRCKEMTDLELGDETTKVFVNPYGDTKELTEEIKAFFGYLKEELIQSDFTKKLYEEVEKARENKEWRREYMAWISELEEAKEEAREEARKETMEAEREETAISMLRDNMPISKIILYSRLPESRILELQQNLTEN
;
A
#
# COMPACT_ATOMS: atom_id res chain seq x y z
N MET A 1 -1.35 15.89 -19.85
CA MET A 1 -1.57 17.15 -19.12
C MET A 1 -2.77 16.95 -18.22
N TYR A 2 -2.69 17.32 -16.94
CA TYR A 2 -3.79 17.10 -15.99
C TYR A 2 -4.94 18.06 -16.31
N ASN A 3 -6.14 17.53 -16.58
CA ASN A 3 -7.38 18.29 -16.72
C ASN A 3 -8.52 17.44 -16.12
N PRO A 4 -8.99 17.75 -14.90
CA PRO A 4 -9.84 16.83 -14.15
C PRO A 4 -11.21 16.58 -14.77
N PHE A 5 -11.70 17.49 -15.63
CA PHE A 5 -13.07 17.42 -16.19
C PHE A 5 -13.15 17.80 -17.69
N ASP A 6 -12.02 17.93 -18.37
CA ASP A 6 -11.94 18.31 -19.79
C ASP A 6 -12.63 19.64 -20.17
N LYS A 7 -12.90 20.53 -19.21
CA LYS A 7 -13.51 21.85 -19.45
C LYS A 7 -12.51 22.99 -19.48
N ASN A 8 -11.23 22.71 -19.23
CA ASN A 8 -10.13 23.67 -19.29
C ASN A 8 -10.28 24.88 -18.32
N LEU A 9 -11.16 24.77 -17.32
CA LEU A 9 -11.24 25.78 -16.26
C LEU A 9 -10.06 25.63 -15.31
N PRO A 10 -9.55 26.74 -14.75
CA PRO A 10 -8.47 26.72 -13.77
C PRO A 10 -8.93 26.26 -12.38
N ILE A 11 -10.18 26.54 -11.99
CA ILE A 11 -10.75 26.23 -10.68
C ILE A 11 -12.17 25.69 -10.89
N TYR A 12 -12.48 24.56 -10.27
CA TYR A 12 -13.81 23.97 -10.23
C TYR A 12 -14.28 23.88 -8.79
N THR A 13 -15.34 24.61 -8.46
CA THR A 13 -15.96 24.58 -7.14
C THR A 13 -17.27 23.82 -7.21
N PHE A 14 -17.41 22.79 -6.39
CA PHE A 14 -18.61 21.97 -6.28
C PHE A 14 -19.19 22.06 -4.88
N SER A 15 -20.52 22.18 -4.82
CA SER A 15 -21.33 21.99 -3.61
C SER A 15 -22.28 20.83 -3.83
N ASN A 16 -22.73 20.20 -2.74
CA ASN A 16 -23.73 19.14 -2.81
C ASN A 16 -25.11 19.77 -3.09
N ARG A 17 -25.73 19.38 -4.21
CA ARG A 17 -27.00 19.92 -4.71
C ARG A 17 -28.01 18.82 -4.99
N CYS A 18 -29.30 19.14 -4.85
CA CYS A 18 -30.39 18.24 -5.23
C CYS A 18 -30.38 17.99 -6.74
N LYS A 19 -30.60 16.74 -7.16
CA LYS A 19 -30.54 16.35 -8.56
C LYS A 19 -31.79 16.79 -9.34
N GLU A 20 -32.95 16.74 -8.69
CA GLU A 20 -34.24 17.14 -9.25
C GLU A 20 -34.39 18.67 -9.28
N MET A 21 -33.73 19.38 -8.37
CA MET A 21 -33.76 20.83 -8.23
C MET A 21 -32.35 21.38 -7.97
N THR A 22 -31.65 21.76 -9.05
CA THR A 22 -30.23 22.17 -9.00
C THR A 22 -29.96 23.44 -8.19
N ASP A 23 -30.98 24.26 -8.00
CA ASP A 23 -30.88 25.50 -7.22
C ASP A 23 -30.91 25.24 -5.71
N LEU A 24 -31.35 24.06 -5.29
CA LEU A 24 -31.40 23.64 -3.89
C LEU A 24 -30.07 22.99 -3.50
N GLU A 25 -29.29 23.69 -2.68
CA GLU A 25 -28.11 23.14 -2.02
C GLU A 25 -28.51 22.31 -0.79
N LEU A 26 -27.76 21.24 -0.52
CA LEU A 26 -27.99 20.36 0.63
C LEU A 26 -27.72 21.08 1.97
N GLY A 27 -26.92 22.15 1.95
CA GLY A 27 -26.58 22.93 3.14
C GLY A 27 -25.68 22.18 4.13
N ASP A 28 -24.93 21.18 3.65
CA ASP A 28 -23.99 20.38 4.45
C ASP A 28 -22.64 21.06 4.68
N GLU A 29 -22.57 22.38 4.41
CA GLU A 29 -21.38 23.25 4.51
C GLU A 29 -20.14 22.72 3.75
N THR A 30 -20.31 21.70 2.91
CA THR A 30 -19.19 20.99 2.27
C THR A 30 -18.93 21.59 0.89
N THR A 31 -17.76 22.20 0.73
CA THR A 31 -17.29 22.72 -0.57
C THR A 31 -16.08 21.93 -1.06
N LYS A 32 -16.16 21.41 -2.28
CA LYS A 32 -15.05 20.69 -2.95
C LYS A 32 -14.46 21.57 -4.02
N VAL A 33 -13.17 21.85 -3.94
CA VAL A 33 -12.44 22.67 -4.93
C VAL A 33 -11.41 21.81 -5.63
N PHE A 34 -11.50 21.72 -6.95
CA PHE A 34 -10.49 21.11 -7.80
C PHE A 34 -9.74 22.20 -8.56
N VAL A 35 -8.42 22.15 -8.49
CA VAL A 35 -7.54 23.13 -9.14
C VAL A 35 -6.86 22.47 -10.33
N ASN A 36 -6.96 23.10 -11.49
CA ASN A 36 -6.27 22.70 -12.71
C ASN A 36 -5.23 23.78 -13.08
N PRO A 37 -3.95 23.56 -12.76
CA PRO A 37 -2.90 24.52 -13.06
C PRO A 37 -2.78 24.85 -14.56
N TYR A 38 -3.15 23.91 -15.44
CA TYR A 38 -3.04 24.04 -16.89
C TYR A 38 -4.28 24.64 -17.58
N GLY A 39 -5.29 25.06 -16.82
CA GLY A 39 -6.50 25.71 -17.35
C GLY A 39 -6.24 27.13 -17.89
N ASP A 40 -7.29 27.78 -18.41
CA ASP A 40 -7.21 29.16 -18.86
C ASP A 40 -7.01 30.11 -17.67
N THR A 41 -5.89 30.83 -17.63
CA THR A 41 -5.49 31.72 -16.54
C THR A 41 -5.70 33.20 -16.84
N LYS A 42 -6.29 33.56 -17.98
CA LYS A 42 -6.40 34.97 -18.43
C LYS A 42 -7.08 35.90 -17.42
N GLU A 43 -8.10 35.39 -16.72
CA GLU A 43 -8.89 36.17 -15.76
C GLU A 43 -8.40 36.02 -14.30
N LEU A 44 -7.32 35.28 -14.07
CA LEU A 44 -6.78 35.05 -12.72
C LEU A 44 -5.82 36.16 -12.29
N THR A 45 -5.74 36.38 -10.99
CA THR A 45 -4.74 37.27 -10.38
C THR A 45 -3.32 36.73 -10.58
N GLU A 46 -2.34 37.64 -10.59
CA GLU A 46 -0.92 37.26 -10.74
C GLU A 46 -0.43 36.32 -9.62
N GLU A 47 -0.99 36.42 -8.41
CA GLU A 47 -0.69 35.50 -7.31
C GLU A 47 -1.13 34.05 -7.61
N ILE A 48 -2.33 33.86 -8.17
CA ILE A 48 -2.83 32.52 -8.54
C ILE A 48 -2.03 31.97 -9.72
N LYS A 49 -1.63 32.81 -10.67
CA LYS A 49 -0.75 32.40 -11.77
C LYS A 49 0.61 31.92 -11.24
N ALA A 50 1.21 32.64 -10.31
CA ALA A 50 2.45 32.24 -9.66
C ALA A 50 2.28 30.91 -8.90
N PHE A 51 1.17 30.73 -8.17
CA PHE A 51 0.84 29.46 -7.51
C PHE A 51 0.73 28.30 -8.51
N PHE A 52 0.08 28.50 -9.65
CA PHE A 52 0.02 27.46 -10.70
C PHE A 52 1.37 27.19 -11.33
N GLY A 53 2.23 28.20 -11.49
CA GLY A 53 3.63 28.01 -11.88
C GLY A 53 4.39 27.12 -10.90
N TYR A 54 4.21 27.37 -9.60
CA TYR A 54 4.76 26.53 -8.54
C TYR A 54 4.22 25.09 -8.58
N LEU A 55 2.92 24.88 -8.78
CA LEU A 55 2.34 23.53 -8.88
C LEU A 55 2.81 22.73 -10.11
N LYS A 56 3.15 23.41 -11.21
CA LYS A 56 3.60 22.75 -12.44
C LYS A 56 5.08 22.38 -12.42
N GLU A 57 5.91 23.31 -11.97
CA GLU A 57 7.37 23.28 -12.18
C GLU A 57 8.17 23.66 -10.92
N GLU A 58 7.54 23.75 -9.74
CA GLU A 58 8.15 24.20 -8.48
C GLU A 58 8.83 25.58 -8.58
N LEU A 59 8.41 26.41 -9.54
CA LEU A 59 9.00 27.71 -9.76
C LEU A 59 8.59 28.70 -8.66
N ILE A 60 9.58 29.20 -7.91
CA ILE A 60 9.42 30.28 -6.94
C ILE A 60 9.47 31.61 -7.70
N GLN A 61 8.31 32.15 -8.05
CA GLN A 61 8.18 33.36 -8.87
C GLN A 61 7.65 34.57 -8.08
N SER A 62 7.29 34.38 -6.81
CA SER A 62 6.69 35.42 -5.96
C SER A 62 6.99 35.19 -4.49
N ASP A 63 6.84 36.24 -3.68
CA ASP A 63 6.96 36.13 -2.22
C ASP A 63 5.95 35.14 -1.63
N PHE A 64 4.77 35.00 -2.25
CA PHE A 64 3.76 34.02 -1.88
C PHE A 64 4.27 32.58 -2.10
N THR A 65 4.76 32.28 -3.30
CA THR A 65 5.28 30.92 -3.63
C THR A 65 6.53 30.57 -2.82
N LYS A 66 7.34 31.57 -2.44
CA LYS A 66 8.48 31.37 -1.54
C LYS A 66 8.04 30.96 -0.14
N LYS A 67 7.10 31.69 0.47
CA LYS A 67 6.54 31.33 1.78
C LYS A 67 5.86 29.96 1.76
N LEU A 68 5.15 29.66 0.68
CA LEU A 68 4.52 28.35 0.48
C LEU A 68 5.57 27.24 0.44
N TYR A 69 6.65 27.41 -0.33
CA TYR A 69 7.75 26.44 -0.39
C TYR A 69 8.37 26.20 0.99
N GLU A 70 8.63 27.26 1.76
CA GLU A 70 9.18 27.15 3.12
C GLU A 70 8.25 26.37 4.07
N GLU A 71 6.93 26.61 4.02
CA GLU A 71 5.96 25.88 4.84
C GLU A 71 5.79 24.42 4.38
N VAL A 72 5.83 24.16 3.06
CA VAL A 72 5.82 22.80 2.53
C VAL A 72 7.05 22.03 2.99
N GLU A 73 8.24 22.63 2.94
CA GLU A 73 9.46 22.00 3.43
C GLU A 73 9.40 21.74 4.94
N LYS A 74 8.87 22.66 5.75
CA LYS A 74 8.62 22.41 7.19
C LYS A 74 7.65 21.26 7.41
N ALA A 75 6.58 21.16 6.63
CA ALA A 75 5.62 20.07 6.72
C ALA A 75 6.25 18.72 6.33
N ARG A 76 7.12 18.71 5.32
CA ARG A 76 7.93 17.52 4.94
C ARG A 76 8.95 17.15 6.01
N GLU A 77 9.50 18.13 6.71
CA GLU A 77 10.40 17.94 7.84
C GLU A 77 9.68 17.48 9.12
N ASN A 78 8.35 17.31 9.11
CA ASN A 78 7.64 16.83 10.28
C ASN A 78 8.16 15.44 10.69
N LYS A 79 9.06 15.47 11.68
CA LYS A 79 9.82 14.31 12.18
C LYS A 79 8.91 13.23 12.74
N GLU A 80 7.68 13.59 13.11
CA GLU A 80 6.69 12.67 13.64
C GLU A 80 6.15 11.75 12.55
N TRP A 81 5.69 12.31 11.43
CA TRP A 81 5.26 11.50 10.28
C TRP A 81 6.39 10.67 9.69
N ARG A 82 7.61 11.21 9.67
CA ARG A 82 8.78 10.43 9.25
C ARG A 82 9.06 9.27 10.21
N ARG A 83 8.88 9.46 11.51
CA ARG A 83 9.03 8.39 12.52
C ARG A 83 7.95 7.32 12.36
N GLU A 84 6.69 7.72 12.27
CA GLU A 84 5.56 6.80 12.06
C GLU A 84 5.72 6.00 10.77
N TYR A 85 6.10 6.67 9.67
CA TYR A 85 6.36 6.00 8.40
C TYR A 85 7.50 4.99 8.50
N MET A 86 8.63 5.36 9.13
CA MET A 86 9.75 4.43 9.31
C MET A 86 9.40 3.24 10.21
N ALA A 87 8.60 3.47 11.27
CA ALA A 87 8.12 2.40 12.14
C ALA A 87 7.25 1.41 11.36
N TRP A 88 6.27 1.92 10.59
CA TRP A 88 5.45 1.09 9.72
C TRP A 88 6.30 0.30 8.72
N ILE A 89 7.26 0.92 8.05
CA ILE A 89 8.13 0.19 7.11
C ILE A 89 8.93 -0.91 7.81
N SER A 90 9.41 -0.68 9.05
CA SER A 90 10.09 -1.72 9.85
C SER A 90 9.16 -2.89 10.14
N GLU A 91 7.95 -2.62 10.65
CA GLU A 91 6.94 -3.65 10.94
C GLU A 91 6.58 -4.47 9.69
N LEU A 92 6.45 -3.80 8.54
CA LEU A 92 6.15 -4.47 7.27
C LEU A 92 7.28 -5.41 6.84
N GLU A 93 8.53 -5.00 7.04
CA GLU A 93 9.69 -5.82 6.65
C GLU A 93 9.88 -7.00 7.61
N GLU A 94 9.68 -6.79 8.91
CA GLU A 94 9.66 -7.86 9.93
C GLU A 94 8.60 -8.91 9.59
N ALA A 95 7.35 -8.49 9.33
CA ALA A 95 6.28 -9.40 8.95
C ALA A 95 6.57 -10.20 7.66
N LYS A 96 7.25 -9.57 6.68
CA LYS A 96 7.67 -10.28 5.46
C LYS A 96 8.74 -11.32 5.73
N GLU A 97 9.69 -11.01 6.62
CA GLU A 97 10.76 -11.94 6.95
C GLU A 97 10.22 -13.12 7.76
N GLU A 98 9.33 -12.88 8.73
CA GLU A 98 8.61 -13.93 9.45
C GLU A 98 7.85 -14.86 8.49
N ALA A 99 7.09 -14.29 7.54
CA ALA A 99 6.37 -15.08 6.54
C ALA A 99 7.32 -15.91 5.64
N ARG A 100 8.52 -15.41 5.31
CA ARG A 100 9.54 -16.16 4.55
C ARG A 100 10.13 -17.29 5.39
N GLU A 101 10.39 -17.05 6.68
CA GLU A 101 10.89 -18.07 7.59
C GLU A 101 9.86 -19.18 7.80
N GLU A 102 8.59 -18.84 7.99
CA GLU A 102 7.49 -19.81 8.09
C GLU A 102 7.36 -20.63 6.80
N ALA A 103 7.32 -19.99 5.64
CA ALA A 103 7.28 -20.69 4.35
C ALA A 103 8.49 -21.62 4.16
N ARG A 104 9.69 -21.23 4.64
CA ARG A 104 10.87 -22.10 4.61
C ARG A 104 10.74 -23.29 5.56
N LYS A 105 10.19 -23.10 6.76
CA LYS A 105 9.96 -24.19 7.71
C LYS A 105 8.93 -25.17 7.16
N GLU A 106 7.82 -24.67 6.64
CA GLU A 106 6.76 -25.49 6.03
C GLU A 106 7.28 -26.30 4.84
N THR A 107 8.06 -25.69 3.94
CA THR A 107 8.66 -26.41 2.80
C THR A 107 9.64 -27.50 3.26
N MET A 108 10.48 -27.21 4.26
CA MET A 108 11.40 -28.22 4.83
C MET A 108 10.65 -29.37 5.52
N GLU A 109 9.56 -29.07 6.23
CA GLU A 109 8.72 -30.10 6.87
C GLU A 109 8.00 -30.95 5.81
N ALA A 110 7.42 -30.32 4.79
CA ALA A 110 6.80 -31.03 3.67
C ALA A 110 7.78 -31.96 2.94
N GLU A 111 9.03 -31.53 2.68
CA GLU A 111 10.07 -32.38 2.08
C GLU A 111 10.41 -33.60 2.96
N ARG A 112 10.45 -33.42 4.29
CA ARG A 112 10.68 -34.53 5.24
C ARG A 112 9.51 -35.50 5.26
N GLU A 113 8.28 -34.98 5.21
CA GLU A 113 7.07 -35.81 5.14
C GLU A 113 7.00 -36.58 3.82
N GLU A 114 7.30 -35.95 2.68
CA GLU A 114 7.36 -36.62 1.38
C GLU A 114 8.43 -37.72 1.35
N THR A 115 9.59 -37.45 1.95
CA THR A 115 10.64 -38.46 2.13
C THR A 115 10.15 -39.62 3.00
N ALA A 116 9.45 -39.34 4.09
CA ALA A 116 8.90 -40.39 4.95
C ALA A 116 7.81 -41.21 4.24
N ILE A 117 6.94 -40.57 3.47
CA ILE A 117 5.89 -41.22 2.67
C ILE A 117 6.50 -42.15 1.62
N SER A 118 7.54 -41.70 0.90
CA SER A 118 8.22 -42.55 -0.09
C SER A 118 8.87 -43.78 0.58
N MET A 119 9.53 -43.61 1.73
CA MET A 119 10.08 -44.74 2.48
C MET A 119 9.01 -45.70 3.05
N LEU A 120 7.85 -45.18 3.46
CA LEU A 120 6.71 -45.99 3.90
C LEU A 120 6.16 -46.84 2.75
N ARG A 121 6.06 -46.27 1.54
CA ARG A 121 5.65 -47.00 0.32
C ARG A 121 6.63 -48.11 -0.04
N ASP A 122 7.91 -47.90 0.21
CA ASP A 122 8.97 -48.90 0.01
C ASP A 122 9.03 -49.96 1.12
N ASN A 123 8.09 -49.97 2.08
CA ASN A 123 8.06 -50.87 3.25
C ASN A 123 9.34 -50.83 4.10
N MET A 124 10.00 -49.66 4.17
CA MET A 124 11.17 -49.49 5.04
C MET A 124 10.76 -49.54 6.51
N PRO A 125 11.62 -50.08 7.40
CA PRO A 125 11.32 -50.14 8.82
C PRO A 125 11.25 -48.73 9.42
N ILE A 126 10.27 -48.50 10.28
CA ILE A 126 9.98 -47.20 10.94
C ILE A 126 11.23 -46.59 11.59
N SER A 127 12.10 -47.43 12.19
CA SER A 127 13.37 -46.99 12.79
C SER A 127 14.32 -46.31 11.82
N LYS A 128 14.35 -46.74 10.54
CA LYS A 128 15.13 -46.05 9.49
C LYS A 128 14.44 -44.78 9.04
N ILE A 129 13.10 -44.78 8.94
CA ILE A 129 12.33 -43.60 8.53
C ILE A 129 12.57 -42.46 9.52
N ILE A 130 12.47 -42.72 10.83
CA ILE A 130 12.78 -41.75 11.89
C ILE A 130 14.20 -41.18 11.72
N LEU A 131 15.18 -42.06 11.46
CA LEU A 131 16.59 -41.66 11.33
C LEU A 131 16.82 -40.71 10.13
N TYR A 132 16.20 -40.98 8.98
CA TYR A 132 16.45 -40.24 7.75
C TYR A 132 15.53 -39.03 7.57
N SER A 133 14.23 -39.13 7.89
CA SER A 133 13.28 -38.02 7.79
C SER A 133 13.39 -37.05 8.97
N ARG A 134 14.00 -37.49 10.10
CA ARG A 134 14.10 -36.74 11.36
C ARG A 134 12.74 -36.30 11.91
N LEU A 135 11.67 -37.00 11.52
CA LEU A 135 10.32 -36.80 12.05
C LEU A 135 10.12 -37.65 13.31
N PRO A 136 9.29 -37.19 14.26
CA PRO A 136 8.91 -37.98 15.41
C PRO A 136 8.07 -39.20 14.97
N GLU A 137 8.17 -40.27 15.75
CA GLU A 137 7.46 -41.53 15.48
C GLU A 137 5.94 -41.33 15.36
N SER A 138 5.34 -40.50 16.23
CA SER A 138 3.91 -40.19 16.19
C SER A 138 3.46 -39.65 14.83
N ARG A 139 4.24 -38.75 14.23
CA ARG A 139 3.94 -38.15 12.92
C ARG A 139 4.05 -39.16 11.79
N ILE A 140 5.04 -40.06 11.86
CA ILE A 140 5.22 -41.12 10.86
C ILE A 140 4.05 -42.12 10.92
N LEU A 141 3.56 -42.46 12.12
CA LEU A 141 2.40 -43.33 12.30
C LEU A 141 1.12 -42.69 11.76
N GLU A 142 0.91 -41.39 11.96
CA GLU A 142 -0.19 -40.63 11.34
C GLU A 142 -0.13 -40.70 9.80
N LEU A 143 1.05 -40.46 9.22
CA LEU A 143 1.25 -40.54 7.76
C LEU A 143 0.99 -41.96 7.23
N GLN A 144 1.40 -42.99 7.98
CA GLN A 144 1.14 -44.39 7.63
C GLN A 144 -0.36 -44.71 7.66
N GLN A 145 -1.09 -44.25 8.67
CA GLN A 145 -2.53 -44.46 8.79
C GLN A 145 -3.29 -43.78 7.63
N ASN A 146 -2.93 -42.53 7.30
CA ASN A 146 -3.51 -41.78 6.18
C ASN A 146 -3.26 -42.43 4.80
N LEU A 147 -2.16 -43.18 4.65
CA LEU A 147 -1.87 -43.95 3.44
C LEU A 147 -2.65 -45.27 3.37
N THR A 148 -3.09 -45.83 4.49
CA THR A 148 -3.91 -47.05 4.54
C THR A 148 -5.41 -46.79 4.45
N GLU A 149 -5.85 -45.56 4.74
CA GLU A 149 -7.25 -45.12 4.67
C GLU A 149 -7.66 -44.56 3.29
N ASN A 150 -6.70 -44.36 2.37
CA ASN A 150 -6.93 -44.02 0.94
C ASN A 150 -6.70 -45.23 0.04
#